data_AF-A0A662V4E0-F1
#
_entry.id   AF-A0A662V4E0-F1
#
_cell.length_a   1.000
_cell.length_b   1.000
_cell.length_c   1.000
_cell.angle_alpha   90.00
_cell.angle_beta   90.00
_cell.angle_gamma   90.00
#
_symmetry.space_group_name_H-M   'P 1'
#
loop_
_entity.id
_entity.type
_entity.pdbx_description
1 polymer ?
#
loop_
_entity_poly.entity_id
_entity_poly.type
_entity_poly.pdbx_seq_one_letter_code
_entity_poly.pdbx_strand_id
1 'polypeptide(L)'
;MSKGPRYTALVEVTVFLAIFFIVAWYLQACLGGSYGWGSKAVMIALALVGIFIHKDPKRYGLIPKDIRFSLKWSLYVALLFVTTSLAFIVVAFITGAARSVDLGTLAIDALWFFVFVGFAEELFFRGYIQSRLNEVFTAKYGSILGVKYQWTQGTLITGVFFFGIPHILTGINPFIGYVRITPMTIAIVGLACFIGIVLGVLRERTGGIILPTILHGFLDYVVFSMGRIMGFALSNAAAFTALLLFFTLLFHKILVE
;
A
#
# COMPACT_ATOMS: atom_id res chain seq x y z
N MET A 1 16.48 -33.64 -6.12
CA MET A 1 15.98 -32.96 -4.89
C MET A 1 14.79 -32.10 -5.28
N SER A 2 13.55 -32.52 -5.00
CA SER A 2 12.39 -31.66 -5.25
C SER A 2 12.48 -30.45 -4.32
N LYS A 3 12.76 -29.26 -4.85
CA LYS A 3 12.80 -28.05 -4.04
C LYS A 3 11.42 -27.86 -3.38
N GLY A 4 11.39 -27.71 -2.05
CA GLY A 4 10.16 -27.78 -1.25
C GLY A 4 9.15 -26.65 -1.54
N PRO A 5 7.90 -26.76 -1.05
CA PRO A 5 6.80 -25.83 -1.36
C PRO A 5 7.13 -24.34 -1.15
N ARG A 6 7.98 -24.03 -0.14
CA ARG A 6 8.46 -22.67 0.15
C ARG A 6 9.29 -22.06 -0.98
N TYR A 7 10.18 -22.87 -1.57
CA TYR A 7 11.02 -22.40 -2.67
C TYR A 7 10.17 -22.07 -3.89
N THR A 8 9.24 -22.96 -4.25
CA THR A 8 8.34 -22.75 -5.39
C THR A 8 7.52 -21.47 -5.23
N ALA A 9 6.94 -21.24 -4.06
CA ALA A 9 6.18 -20.02 -3.80
C ALA A 9 7.04 -18.75 -3.91
N LEU A 10 8.27 -18.76 -3.38
CA LEU A 10 9.19 -17.63 -3.51
C LEU A 10 9.53 -17.34 -4.97
N VAL A 11 9.91 -18.36 -5.73
CA VAL A 11 10.21 -18.20 -7.17
C VAL A 11 9.00 -17.63 -7.90
N GLU A 12 7.81 -18.16 -7.63
CA GLU A 12 6.56 -17.71 -8.23
C GLU A 12 6.31 -16.21 -7.99
N VAL A 13 6.27 -15.77 -6.72
CA VAL A 13 6.00 -14.35 -6.41
C VAL A 13 7.13 -13.41 -6.87
N THR A 14 8.38 -13.88 -6.88
CA THR A 14 9.52 -13.11 -7.42
C THR A 14 9.41 -12.94 -8.93
N VAL A 15 8.96 -13.97 -9.67
CA VAL A 15 8.73 -13.86 -11.11
C VAL A 15 7.64 -12.84 -11.41
N PHE A 16 6.52 -12.87 -10.68
CA PHE A 16 5.45 -11.87 -10.87
C PHE A 16 5.94 -10.44 -10.59
N LEU A 17 6.70 -10.25 -9.50
CA LEU A 17 7.28 -8.95 -9.16
C LEU A 17 8.27 -8.47 -10.23
N ALA A 18 9.13 -9.36 -10.73
CA ALA A 18 10.09 -9.04 -11.77
C ALA A 18 9.40 -8.67 -13.10
N ILE A 19 8.37 -9.42 -13.50
CA ILE A 19 7.56 -9.09 -14.68
C ILE A 19 6.95 -7.69 -14.52
N PHE A 20 6.36 -7.39 -13.36
CA PHE A 20 5.80 -6.07 -13.09
C PHE A 20 6.85 -4.97 -13.27
N PHE A 21 8.03 -5.07 -12.64
CA PHE A 21 9.05 -4.02 -12.74
C PHE A 21 9.61 -3.87 -14.16
N ILE A 22 9.87 -4.98 -14.86
CA ILE A 22 10.36 -4.94 -16.24
C ILE A 22 9.34 -4.22 -17.14
N VAL A 23 8.05 -4.57 -17.03
CA VAL A 23 6.99 -3.92 -17.81
C VAL A 23 6.84 -2.46 -17.38
N ALA A 24 6.89 -2.14 -16.10
CA ALA A 24 6.80 -0.77 -15.61
C ALA A 24 7.95 0.11 -16.14
N TRP A 25 9.19 -0.39 -16.11
CA TRP A 25 10.35 0.31 -16.66
C TRP A 25 10.26 0.48 -18.17
N TYR A 26 9.78 -0.55 -18.89
CA TYR A 26 9.55 -0.46 -20.32
C TYR A 26 8.48 0.59 -20.66
N LEU A 27 7.35 0.57 -19.97
CA LEU A 27 6.29 1.56 -20.15
C LEU A 27 6.77 2.97 -19.83
N GLN A 28 7.60 3.14 -18.80
CA GLN A 28 8.22 4.44 -18.50
C GLN A 28 9.14 4.91 -19.63
N ALA A 29 9.93 4.01 -20.22
CA ALA A 29 10.81 4.33 -21.34
C ALA A 29 10.01 4.74 -22.59
N CYS A 30 8.87 4.10 -22.85
CA CYS A 30 8.05 4.38 -24.03
C CYS A 30 7.08 5.56 -23.88
N LEU A 31 6.48 5.73 -22.69
CA LEU A 31 5.35 6.64 -22.46
C LEU A 31 5.73 7.86 -21.61
N GLY A 32 6.96 7.92 -21.07
CA GLY A 32 7.40 9.02 -20.22
C GLY A 32 6.50 9.18 -19.00
N GLY A 33 6.02 10.40 -18.72
CA GLY A 33 5.27 10.73 -17.50
C GLY A 33 3.91 10.06 -17.32
N SER A 34 3.29 9.52 -18.39
CA SER A 34 1.96 8.90 -18.31
C SER A 34 1.99 7.40 -18.01
N TYR A 35 3.18 6.79 -17.94
CA TYR A 35 3.37 5.33 -17.77
C TYR A 35 2.71 4.74 -16.52
N GLY A 36 2.51 5.56 -15.48
CA GLY A 36 1.96 5.14 -14.21
C GLY A 36 0.60 4.43 -14.36
N TRP A 37 -0.30 4.97 -15.18
CA TRP A 37 -1.61 4.35 -15.42
C TRP A 37 -1.49 2.95 -16.02
N GLY A 38 -0.62 2.80 -17.02
CA GLY A 38 -0.37 1.53 -17.68
C GLY A 38 0.28 0.49 -16.76
N SER A 39 1.31 0.88 -16.01
CA SER A 39 2.02 -0.04 -15.11
C SER A 39 1.11 -0.55 -13.99
N LYS A 40 0.25 0.30 -13.45
CA LYS A 40 -0.73 -0.08 -12.42
C LYS A 40 -1.86 -0.95 -12.96
N ALA A 41 -2.32 -0.73 -14.19
CA ALA A 41 -3.24 -1.64 -14.86
C ALA A 41 -2.61 -3.04 -15.06
N VAL A 42 -1.33 -3.10 -15.44
CA VAL A 42 -0.57 -4.37 -15.52
C VAL A 42 -0.47 -5.03 -14.15
N MET A 43 -0.20 -4.27 -13.09
CA MET A 43 -0.15 -4.80 -11.72
C MET A 43 -1.49 -5.44 -11.31
N ILE A 44 -2.62 -4.80 -11.60
CA ILE A 44 -3.96 -5.36 -11.35
C ILE A 44 -4.15 -6.65 -12.13
N ALA A 45 -3.82 -6.66 -13.42
CA ALA A 45 -3.95 -7.84 -14.27
C ALA A 45 -3.10 -9.01 -13.76
N LEU A 46 -1.83 -8.76 -13.41
CA LEU A 46 -0.93 -9.76 -12.84
C LEU A 46 -1.46 -10.30 -11.51
N ALA A 47 -1.98 -9.44 -10.63
CA ALA A 47 -2.57 -9.87 -9.38
C ALA A 47 -3.76 -10.81 -9.61
N LEU A 48 -4.68 -10.44 -10.51
CA LEU A 48 -5.83 -11.26 -10.85
C LEU A 48 -5.42 -12.61 -11.45
N VAL A 49 -4.46 -12.62 -12.39
CA VAL A 49 -3.91 -13.86 -12.96
C VAL A 49 -3.35 -14.76 -11.85
N GLY A 50 -2.53 -14.19 -10.96
CA GLY A 50 -1.97 -14.91 -9.81
C GLY A 50 -3.06 -15.51 -8.92
N ILE A 51 -4.09 -14.74 -8.58
CA ILE A 51 -5.23 -15.20 -7.76
C ILE A 51 -6.01 -16.32 -8.45
N PHE A 52 -6.30 -16.18 -9.74
CA PHE A 52 -7.12 -17.16 -10.48
C PHE A 52 -6.38 -18.48 -10.76
N ILE A 53 -5.06 -18.47 -10.86
CA ILE A 53 -4.25 -19.70 -10.95
C ILE A 53 -4.48 -20.59 -9.72
N HIS A 54 -4.61 -20.00 -8.53
CA HIS A 54 -4.82 -20.73 -7.27
C HIS A 54 -6.29 -21.03 -6.95
N LYS A 55 -7.24 -20.52 -7.75
CA LYS A 55 -8.68 -20.84 -7.69
C LYS A 55 -9.36 -20.60 -6.32
N ASP A 56 -8.79 -19.77 -5.45
CA ASP A 56 -9.36 -19.44 -4.13
C ASP A 56 -9.44 -17.91 -3.92
N PRO A 57 -10.33 -17.21 -4.65
CA PRO A 57 -10.42 -15.75 -4.58
C PRO A 57 -10.76 -15.23 -3.18
N LYS A 58 -11.44 -16.04 -2.35
CA LYS A 58 -11.78 -15.70 -0.97
C LYS A 58 -10.54 -15.72 -0.09
N ARG A 59 -9.73 -16.79 -0.15
CA ARG A 59 -8.46 -16.84 0.60
C ARG A 59 -7.50 -15.75 0.16
N TYR A 60 -7.55 -15.34 -1.10
CA TYR A 60 -6.71 -14.28 -1.68
C TYR A 60 -7.28 -12.87 -1.46
N GLY A 61 -8.30 -12.71 -0.61
CA GLY A 61 -8.69 -11.40 -0.08
C GLY A 61 -9.53 -10.53 -1.01
N LEU A 62 -10.06 -11.08 -2.11
CA LEU A 62 -11.05 -10.38 -2.94
C LEU A 62 -12.39 -10.22 -2.21
N ILE A 63 -12.68 -11.13 -1.27
CA ILE A 63 -13.90 -11.10 -0.45
C ILE A 63 -13.46 -11.10 1.02
N PRO A 64 -13.73 -10.03 1.78
CA PRO A 64 -13.37 -9.98 3.20
C PRO A 64 -14.13 -11.03 4.01
N LYS A 65 -13.60 -11.39 5.18
CA LYS A 65 -14.28 -12.29 6.15
C LYS A 65 -15.59 -11.68 6.62
N ASP A 66 -15.56 -10.38 6.89
CA ASP A 66 -16.71 -9.58 7.29
C ASP A 66 -16.65 -8.23 6.57
N ILE A 67 -17.59 -8.04 5.63
CA ILE A 67 -17.71 -6.81 4.86
C ILE A 67 -18.15 -5.62 5.73
N ARG A 68 -19.02 -5.84 6.72
CA ARG A 68 -19.50 -4.77 7.61
C ARG A 68 -18.37 -4.28 8.49
N PHE A 69 -17.59 -5.20 9.05
CA PHE A 69 -16.38 -4.87 9.81
C PHE A 69 -15.39 -4.08 8.95
N SER A 70 -15.11 -4.57 7.74
CA SER A 70 -14.16 -3.93 6.82
C SER A 70 -14.60 -2.51 6.44
N LEU A 71 -15.89 -2.31 6.13
CA LEU A 71 -16.44 -1.00 5.79
C LEU A 71 -16.50 -0.05 6.99
N LYS A 72 -16.91 -0.53 8.18
CA LYS A 72 -16.93 0.26 9.42
C LYS A 72 -15.56 0.85 9.72
N TRP A 73 -14.52 0.00 9.72
CA TRP A 73 -13.17 0.47 10.03
C TRP A 73 -12.56 1.30 8.91
N SER A 74 -12.90 1.02 7.65
CA SER A 74 -12.52 1.88 6.52
C SER A 74 -13.12 3.27 6.65
N LEU A 75 -14.38 3.38 7.07
CA LEU A 75 -15.02 4.66 7.34
C LEU A 75 -14.34 5.41 8.47
N TYR A 76 -13.99 4.75 9.58
CA TYR A 76 -13.27 5.40 10.68
C TYR A 76 -11.87 5.86 10.29
N VAL A 77 -11.15 5.09 9.48
CA VAL A 77 -9.87 5.52 8.91
C VAL A 77 -10.08 6.73 7.99
N ALA A 78 -11.06 6.69 7.10
CA ALA A 78 -11.37 7.81 6.21
C ALA A 78 -11.70 9.09 7.00
N LEU A 79 -12.57 9.00 7.99
CA LEU A 79 -12.93 10.13 8.86
C LEU A 79 -11.71 10.69 9.58
N LEU A 80 -10.82 9.83 10.09
CA LEU A 80 -9.60 10.27 10.75
C LEU A 80 -8.68 11.06 9.81
N PHE A 81 -8.44 10.56 8.61
CA PHE A 81 -7.57 11.23 7.64
C PHE A 81 -8.20 12.52 7.10
N VAL A 82 -9.51 12.52 6.83
CA VAL A 82 -10.25 13.71 6.39
C VAL A 82 -10.23 14.80 7.46
N THR A 83 -10.57 14.46 8.71
CA THR A 83 -10.59 15.44 9.81
C THR A 83 -9.22 16.04 10.09
N THR A 84 -8.18 15.19 10.09
CA THR A 84 -6.78 15.66 10.23
C THR A 84 -6.39 16.58 9.06
N SER A 85 -6.73 16.22 7.83
CA SER A 85 -6.43 17.04 6.65
C SER A 85 -7.14 18.40 6.71
N LEU A 86 -8.41 18.43 7.12
CA LEU A 86 -9.18 19.67 7.28
C LEU A 86 -8.53 20.60 8.32
N ALA A 87 -8.06 20.05 9.46
CA ALA A 87 -7.35 20.84 10.47
C ALA A 87 -6.08 21.49 9.90
N PHE A 88 -5.28 20.74 9.14
CA PHE A 88 -4.06 21.27 8.52
C PHE A 88 -4.33 22.22 7.35
N ILE A 89 -5.44 22.05 6.62
CA ILE A 89 -5.91 23.03 5.64
C ILE A 89 -6.23 24.37 6.34
N VAL A 90 -6.91 24.35 7.49
CA VAL A 90 -7.17 25.56 8.27
C VAL A 90 -5.87 26.23 8.71
N VAL A 91 -4.88 25.47 9.18
CA VAL A 91 -3.54 26.00 9.50
C VAL A 91 -2.89 26.63 8.27
N ALA A 92 -2.97 25.98 7.09
CA ALA A 92 -2.44 26.52 5.85
C ALA A 92 -3.12 27.84 5.44
N PHE A 93 -4.44 27.97 5.64
CA PHE A 93 -5.15 29.21 5.40
C PHE A 93 -4.70 30.33 6.34
N ILE A 94 -4.62 30.06 7.64
CA ILE A 94 -4.21 31.05 8.67
C ILE A 94 -2.78 31.54 8.42
N THR A 95 -1.89 30.63 8.01
CA THR A 95 -0.48 30.95 7.74
C THR A 95 -0.21 31.51 6.34
N GLY A 96 -1.24 31.64 5.50
CA GLY A 96 -1.09 32.09 4.10
C GLY A 96 -0.36 31.10 3.18
N ALA A 97 -0.19 29.85 3.62
CA ALA A 97 0.44 28.79 2.84
C ALA A 97 -0.53 28.08 1.88
N ALA A 98 -1.84 28.26 2.07
CA ALA A 98 -2.88 27.64 1.27
C ALA A 98 -2.85 28.10 -0.20
N ARG A 99 -3.04 27.15 -1.11
CA ARG A 99 -3.09 27.38 -2.56
C ARG A 99 -4.42 26.90 -3.11
N SER A 100 -4.94 27.61 -4.11
CA SER A 100 -6.08 27.13 -4.87
C SER A 100 -5.66 25.96 -5.76
N VAL A 101 -6.49 24.92 -5.77
CA VAL A 101 -6.33 23.74 -6.62
C VAL A 101 -7.68 23.46 -7.25
N ASP A 102 -7.65 23.15 -8.55
CA ASP A 102 -8.85 22.77 -9.29
C ASP A 102 -9.45 21.45 -8.76
N LEU A 103 -10.78 21.40 -8.65
CA LEU A 103 -11.49 20.21 -8.15
C LEU A 103 -11.31 19.00 -9.07
N GLY A 104 -11.21 19.21 -10.38
CA GLY A 104 -10.93 18.15 -11.34
C GLY A 104 -9.57 17.50 -11.09
N THR A 105 -8.55 18.29 -10.76
CA THR A 105 -7.23 17.78 -10.36
C THR A 105 -7.31 16.92 -9.10
N LEU A 106 -8.03 17.36 -8.08
CA LEU A 106 -8.21 16.59 -6.84
C LEU A 106 -8.98 15.28 -7.09
N ALA A 107 -9.98 15.29 -7.97
CA ALA A 107 -10.73 14.10 -8.35
C ALA A 107 -9.86 13.08 -9.12
N ILE A 108 -9.02 13.56 -10.03
CA ILE A 108 -8.05 12.71 -10.75
C ILE A 108 -7.02 12.13 -9.78
N ASP A 109 -6.49 12.95 -8.86
CA ASP A 109 -5.57 12.49 -7.82
C ASP A 109 -6.26 11.45 -6.91
N ALA A 110 -7.55 11.62 -6.58
CA ALA A 110 -8.29 10.63 -5.79
C ALA A 110 -8.42 9.30 -6.54
N LEU A 111 -8.78 9.33 -7.83
CA LEU A 111 -8.80 8.12 -8.66
C LEU A 111 -7.42 7.46 -8.70
N TRP A 112 -6.37 8.25 -8.90
CA TRP A 112 -4.99 7.77 -8.93
C TRP A 112 -4.61 7.09 -7.61
N PHE A 113 -4.73 7.78 -6.48
CA PHE A 113 -4.24 7.28 -5.20
C PHE A 113 -5.11 6.16 -4.60
N PHE A 114 -6.43 6.18 -4.78
CA PHE A 114 -7.29 5.12 -4.24
C PHE A 114 -7.36 3.89 -5.13
N VAL A 115 -7.38 4.05 -6.46
CA VAL A 115 -7.53 2.91 -7.39
C VAL A 115 -6.17 2.42 -7.89
N PHE A 116 -5.35 3.30 -8.44
CA PHE A 116 -4.12 2.90 -9.12
C PHE A 116 -2.93 2.77 -8.18
N VAL A 117 -2.93 3.43 -7.02
CA VAL A 117 -1.93 3.20 -5.97
C VAL A 117 -2.48 2.24 -4.93
N GLY A 118 -3.43 2.68 -4.10
CA GLY A 118 -4.01 1.88 -3.02
C GLY A 118 -4.53 0.52 -3.48
N PHE A 119 -5.58 0.49 -4.30
CA PHE A 119 -6.21 -0.78 -4.67
C PHE A 119 -5.26 -1.68 -5.48
N ALA A 120 -4.58 -1.15 -6.50
CA ALA A 120 -3.69 -1.94 -7.34
C ALA A 120 -2.56 -2.61 -6.53
N GLU A 121 -1.90 -1.83 -5.65
CA GLU A 121 -0.82 -2.35 -4.82
C GLU A 121 -1.34 -3.33 -3.77
N GLU A 122 -2.45 -3.02 -3.09
CA GLU A 122 -3.01 -3.95 -2.11
C GLU A 122 -3.51 -5.24 -2.75
N LEU A 123 -4.11 -5.17 -3.94
CA LEU A 123 -4.51 -6.36 -4.69
C LEU A 123 -3.30 -7.24 -5.03
N PHE A 124 -2.20 -6.64 -5.51
CA PHE A 124 -1.00 -7.37 -5.89
C PHE A 124 -0.22 -7.92 -4.69
N PHE A 125 0.07 -7.06 -3.70
CA PHE A 125 0.90 -7.45 -2.57
C PHE A 125 0.13 -8.21 -1.50
N ARG A 126 -1.06 -7.73 -1.09
CA ARG A 126 -1.83 -8.33 0.02
C ARG A 126 -2.82 -9.39 -0.50
N GLY A 127 -3.37 -9.16 -1.69
CA GLY A 127 -4.25 -10.09 -2.36
C GLY A 127 -3.50 -11.30 -2.91
N TYR A 128 -2.49 -11.09 -3.75
CA TYR A 128 -1.73 -12.19 -4.36
C TYR A 128 -0.50 -12.63 -3.54
N ILE A 129 0.56 -11.82 -3.48
CA ILE A 129 1.88 -12.23 -2.96
C ILE A 129 1.79 -12.73 -1.51
N GLN A 130 1.16 -11.97 -0.63
CA GLN A 130 1.03 -12.31 0.78
C GLN A 130 0.23 -13.58 0.99
N SER A 131 -0.88 -13.76 0.27
CA SER A 131 -1.70 -14.97 0.36
C SER A 131 -0.89 -16.20 -0.02
N ARG A 132 -0.13 -16.10 -1.11
CA ARG A 132 0.71 -17.19 -1.59
C ARG A 132 1.83 -17.53 -0.62
N LEU A 133 2.48 -16.52 -0.02
CA LEU A 133 3.51 -16.74 0.98
C LEU A 133 2.93 -17.30 2.30
N ASN A 134 1.73 -16.86 2.71
CA ASN A 134 1.06 -17.34 3.92
C ASN A 134 0.65 -18.82 3.84
N GLU A 135 0.56 -19.41 2.65
CA GLU A 135 0.33 -20.85 2.47
C GLU A 135 1.50 -21.71 2.93
N VAL A 136 2.73 -21.21 2.81
CA VAL A 136 3.95 -22.02 2.97
C VAL A 136 4.86 -21.51 4.10
N PHE A 137 4.75 -20.24 4.47
CA PHE A 137 5.42 -19.59 5.61
C PHE A 137 4.42 -19.42 6.76
N THR A 138 4.15 -20.53 7.44
CA THR A 138 3.07 -20.65 8.44
C THR A 138 3.46 -20.25 9.86
N ALA A 139 4.74 -19.95 10.11
CA ALA A 139 5.17 -19.48 11.42
C ALA A 139 4.39 -18.22 11.84
N LYS A 140 4.08 -18.12 13.13
CA LYS A 140 3.24 -17.05 13.69
C LYS A 140 4.03 -16.21 14.68
N TYR A 141 3.78 -14.91 14.66
CA TYR A 141 4.23 -13.97 15.68
C TYR A 141 3.08 -13.67 16.63
N GLY A 142 3.35 -13.54 17.93
CA GLY A 142 2.31 -13.41 18.97
C GLY A 142 1.79 -12.00 19.20
N SER A 143 2.47 -10.97 18.68
CA SER A 143 2.10 -9.58 18.88
C SER A 143 2.62 -8.67 17.76
N ILE A 144 2.02 -7.48 17.65
CA ILE A 144 2.48 -6.39 16.81
C ILE A 144 2.21 -5.07 17.53
N LEU A 145 3.22 -4.20 17.63
CA LEU A 145 3.10 -2.87 18.26
C LEU A 145 2.42 -2.89 19.63
N GLY A 146 2.75 -3.88 20.47
CA GLY A 146 2.18 -4.06 21.81
C GLY A 146 0.79 -4.70 21.85
N VAL A 147 0.13 -4.91 20.70
CA VAL A 147 -1.17 -5.59 20.62
C VAL A 147 -0.98 -7.10 20.51
N LYS A 148 -1.64 -7.88 21.38
CA LYS A 148 -1.64 -9.35 21.31
C LYS A 148 -2.53 -9.83 20.17
N TYR A 149 -1.97 -9.89 18.98
CA TYR A 149 -2.63 -10.38 17.78
C TYR A 149 -1.67 -11.30 17.02
N GLN A 150 -2.13 -12.51 16.67
CA GLN A 150 -1.30 -13.47 15.95
C GLN A 150 -1.31 -13.20 14.44
N TRP A 151 -0.12 -13.05 13.85
CA TRP A 151 0.05 -12.79 12.42
C TRP A 151 1.20 -13.63 11.84
N THR A 152 1.30 -13.73 10.51
CA THR A 152 2.15 -14.74 9.83
C THR A 152 3.52 -14.25 9.40
N GLN A 153 4.45 -15.20 9.25
CA GLN A 153 5.75 -14.99 8.62
C GLN A 153 5.64 -14.54 7.17
N GLY A 154 4.69 -15.07 6.39
CA GLY A 154 4.47 -14.63 5.01
C GLY A 154 4.12 -13.14 4.91
N THR A 155 3.39 -12.59 5.89
CA THR A 155 3.15 -11.14 6.01
C THR A 155 4.42 -10.33 6.24
N LEU A 156 5.33 -10.80 7.10
CA LEU A 156 6.63 -10.14 7.29
C LEU A 156 7.44 -10.15 6.00
N ILE A 157 7.51 -11.32 5.34
CA ILE A 157 8.26 -11.48 4.10
C ILE A 157 7.70 -10.56 3.01
N THR A 158 6.38 -10.50 2.89
CA THR A 158 5.71 -9.64 1.90
C THR A 158 5.98 -8.17 2.19
N GLY A 159 5.72 -7.72 3.42
CA GLY A 159 5.86 -6.32 3.82
C GLY A 159 7.28 -5.78 3.63
N VAL A 160 8.29 -6.59 3.94
CA VAL A 160 9.70 -6.17 3.85
C VAL A 160 10.29 -6.41 2.47
N PHE A 161 10.28 -7.66 1.98
CA PHE A 161 11.08 -8.05 0.81
C PHE A 161 10.37 -7.86 -0.53
N PHE A 162 9.03 -7.86 -0.55
CA PHE A 162 8.26 -7.74 -1.79
C PHE A 162 7.58 -6.38 -1.93
N PHE A 163 7.21 -5.75 -0.82
CA PHE A 163 6.60 -4.42 -0.80
C PHE A 163 7.66 -3.35 -0.51
N GLY A 164 8.20 -3.31 0.72
CA GLY A 164 9.06 -2.22 1.19
C GLY A 164 10.37 -2.04 0.43
N ILE A 165 11.27 -3.04 0.44
CA ILE A 165 12.58 -2.96 -0.23
C ILE A 165 12.44 -2.61 -1.73
N PRO A 166 11.52 -3.23 -2.49
CA PRO A 166 11.36 -2.91 -3.91
C PRO A 166 10.95 -1.46 -4.21
N HIS A 167 10.52 -0.66 -3.22
CA HIS A 167 10.33 0.78 -3.42
C HIS A 167 11.62 1.49 -3.87
N ILE A 168 12.81 0.94 -3.57
CA ILE A 168 14.07 1.49 -4.09
C ILE A 168 14.11 1.49 -5.63
N LEU A 169 13.42 0.53 -6.26
CA LEU A 169 13.38 0.35 -7.71
C LEU A 169 12.55 1.42 -8.42
N THR A 170 11.75 2.20 -7.69
CA THR A 170 11.04 3.37 -8.24
C THR A 170 12.01 4.49 -8.66
N GLY A 171 13.21 4.52 -8.07
CA GLY A 171 14.29 5.43 -8.42
C GLY A 171 15.23 4.89 -9.50
N ILE A 172 14.92 3.76 -10.13
CA ILE A 172 15.81 3.08 -11.09
C ILE A 172 15.01 2.79 -12.36
N ASN A 173 15.60 2.99 -13.54
CA ASN A 173 15.10 2.44 -14.80
C ASN A 173 16.28 2.08 -15.73
N PRO A 174 16.56 0.78 -15.92
CA PRO A 174 17.68 0.34 -16.76
C PRO A 174 17.54 0.68 -18.25
N PHE A 175 16.32 0.74 -18.79
CA PHE A 175 16.09 0.96 -20.23
C PHE A 175 16.47 2.38 -20.70
N ILE A 176 16.52 3.33 -19.77
CA ILE A 176 16.87 4.73 -20.05
C ILE A 176 18.09 5.20 -19.23
N GLY A 177 18.78 4.29 -18.55
CA GLY A 177 19.94 4.62 -17.71
C GLY A 177 19.63 5.54 -16.52
N TYR A 178 18.38 5.56 -16.04
CA TYR A 178 17.95 6.43 -14.94
C TYR A 178 18.26 5.78 -13.59
N VAL A 179 19.02 6.49 -12.74
CA VAL A 179 19.27 6.10 -11.35
C VAL A 179 19.22 7.35 -10.48
N ARG A 180 18.25 7.41 -9.57
CA ARG A 180 18.10 8.47 -8.56
C ARG A 180 17.66 7.88 -7.23
N ILE A 181 18.65 7.47 -6.44
CA ILE A 181 18.46 7.03 -5.06
C ILE A 181 18.92 8.16 -4.15
N THR A 182 18.00 8.69 -3.35
CA THR A 182 18.26 9.81 -2.43
C THR A 182 18.06 9.37 -0.98
N PRO A 183 18.53 10.13 0.02
CA PRO A 183 18.20 9.85 1.42
C PRO A 183 16.69 9.75 1.67
N MET A 184 15.88 10.56 0.97
CA MET A 184 14.43 10.46 1.01
C MET A 184 13.91 9.12 0.46
N THR A 185 14.51 8.60 -0.61
CA THR A 185 14.19 7.26 -1.15
C THR A 185 14.42 6.19 -0.10
N ILE A 186 15.54 6.26 0.64
CA ILE A 186 15.84 5.31 1.71
C ILE A 186 14.85 5.43 2.88
N ALA A 187 14.47 6.66 3.25
CA ALA A 187 13.44 6.90 4.28
C ALA A 187 12.08 6.31 3.85
N ILE A 188 11.68 6.49 2.59
CA ILE A 188 10.46 5.90 2.02
C ILE A 188 10.53 4.37 2.07
N VAL A 189 11.66 3.76 1.71
CA VAL A 189 11.83 2.30 1.80
C VAL A 189 11.65 1.81 3.24
N GLY A 190 12.24 2.49 4.22
CA GLY A 190 12.07 2.16 5.64
C GLY A 190 10.61 2.26 6.09
N LEU A 191 9.93 3.34 5.73
CA LEU A 191 8.51 3.53 6.03
C LEU A 191 7.64 2.49 5.31
N ALA A 192 7.92 2.20 4.05
CA ALA A 192 7.20 1.21 3.26
C ALA A 192 7.38 -0.20 3.81
N CYS A 193 8.55 -0.58 4.34
CA CYS A 193 8.72 -1.84 5.07
C CYS A 193 7.78 -1.91 6.29
N PHE A 194 7.74 -0.83 7.09
CA PHE A 194 6.91 -0.78 8.30
C PHE A 194 5.41 -0.79 8.00
N ILE A 195 4.94 0.14 7.18
CA ILE A 195 3.54 0.20 6.70
C ILE A 195 3.19 -1.07 5.94
N GLY A 196 4.16 -1.63 5.23
CA GLY A 196 4.14 -2.94 4.57
C GLY A 196 3.50 -4.03 5.41
N ILE A 197 4.10 -4.21 6.60
CA ILE A 197 3.69 -5.18 7.60
C ILE A 197 2.34 -4.81 8.20
N VAL A 198 2.11 -3.55 8.55
CA VAL A 198 0.85 -3.07 9.15
C VAL A 198 -0.34 -3.39 8.23
N LEU A 199 -0.25 -3.03 6.95
CA LEU A 199 -1.28 -3.32 5.94
C LEU A 199 -1.50 -4.84 5.80
N GLY A 200 -0.44 -5.63 5.83
CA GLY A 200 -0.54 -7.08 5.76
C GLY A 200 -1.25 -7.69 6.98
N VAL A 201 -1.01 -7.17 8.19
CA VAL A 201 -1.74 -7.58 9.40
C VAL A 201 -3.21 -7.17 9.34
N LEU A 202 -3.52 -5.95 8.85
CA LEU A 202 -4.91 -5.53 8.64
C LEU A 202 -5.63 -6.44 7.63
N ARG A 203 -4.94 -6.89 6.58
CA ARG A 203 -5.47 -7.88 5.64
C ARG A 203 -5.68 -9.25 6.28
N GLU A 204 -4.82 -9.70 7.21
CA GLU A 204 -5.08 -10.93 7.96
C GLU A 204 -6.31 -10.81 8.88
N ARG A 205 -6.44 -9.66 9.57
CA ARG A 205 -7.56 -9.36 10.47
C ARG A 205 -8.89 -9.33 9.73
N THR A 206 -8.97 -8.58 8.64
CA THR A 206 -10.20 -8.40 7.85
C THR A 206 -10.44 -9.55 6.88
N GLY A 207 -9.38 -10.27 6.50
CA GLY A 207 -9.41 -11.28 5.44
C GLY A 207 -9.61 -10.70 4.04
N GLY A 208 -9.50 -9.39 3.86
CA GLY A 208 -9.65 -8.73 2.56
C GLY A 208 -8.76 -7.51 2.42
N ILE A 209 -8.76 -6.90 1.23
CA ILE A 209 -7.88 -5.77 0.90
C ILE A 209 -8.52 -4.39 1.06
N ILE A 210 -9.81 -4.30 1.41
CA ILE A 210 -10.56 -3.03 1.47
C ILE A 210 -9.93 -2.06 2.49
N LEU A 211 -9.79 -2.48 3.75
CA LEU A 211 -9.23 -1.62 4.79
C LEU A 211 -7.77 -1.21 4.49
N PRO A 212 -6.87 -2.14 4.09
CA PRO A 212 -5.54 -1.77 3.61
C PRO A 212 -5.58 -0.76 2.45
N THR A 213 -6.47 -0.94 1.48
CA THR A 213 -6.59 -0.06 0.29
C THR A 213 -6.92 1.36 0.72
N ILE A 214 -7.89 1.50 1.63
CA ILE A 214 -8.31 2.80 2.13
C ILE A 214 -7.19 3.48 2.93
N LEU A 215 -6.53 2.76 3.85
CA LEU A 215 -5.42 3.31 4.62
C LEU A 215 -4.25 3.75 3.73
N HIS A 216 -3.85 2.89 2.79
CA HIS A 216 -2.77 3.18 1.85
C HIS A 216 -3.10 4.36 0.94
N GLY A 217 -4.28 4.33 0.30
CA GLY A 217 -4.71 5.42 -0.59
C GLY A 217 -4.79 6.76 0.13
N PHE A 218 -5.27 6.80 1.38
CA PHE A 218 -5.28 8.04 2.16
C PHE A 218 -3.88 8.54 2.54
N LEU A 219 -2.95 7.64 2.87
CA LEU A 219 -1.58 8.03 3.19
C LEU A 219 -0.95 8.82 2.03
N ASP A 220 -1.05 8.29 0.81
CA ASP A 220 -0.49 8.94 -0.36
C ASP A 220 -1.31 10.16 -0.81
N TYR A 221 -2.63 10.06 -0.80
CA TYR A 221 -3.50 11.17 -1.18
C TYR A 221 -3.26 12.40 -0.28
N VAL A 222 -3.11 12.21 1.03
CA VAL A 222 -2.79 13.31 1.94
C VAL A 222 -1.42 13.88 1.63
N VAL A 223 -0.37 13.05 1.53
CA VAL A 223 1.00 13.53 1.27
C VAL A 223 1.08 14.33 -0.02
N PHE A 224 0.56 13.78 -1.13
CA PHE A 224 0.77 14.33 -2.46
C PHE A 224 -0.34 15.25 -2.95
N SER A 225 -1.60 14.82 -2.88
CA SER A 225 -2.74 15.62 -3.37
C SER A 225 -3.02 16.80 -2.45
N MET A 226 -3.18 16.56 -1.14
CA MET A 226 -3.36 17.67 -0.20
C MET A 226 -2.11 18.54 -0.09
N GLY A 227 -0.93 17.99 -0.37
CA GLY A 227 0.32 18.76 -0.53
C GLY A 227 0.26 19.86 -1.60
N ARG A 228 -0.62 19.74 -2.60
CA ARG A 228 -0.87 20.81 -3.58
C ARG A 228 -1.60 22.00 -2.96
N ILE A 229 -2.45 21.76 -1.96
CA ILE A 229 -3.25 22.77 -1.25
C ILE A 229 -2.42 23.41 -0.13
N MET A 230 -1.86 22.61 0.77
CA MET A 230 -1.21 23.09 2.00
C MET A 230 0.33 23.11 1.94
N GLY A 231 0.93 22.66 0.84
CA GLY A 231 2.38 22.47 0.72
C GLY A 231 2.85 21.16 1.35
N PHE A 232 3.98 20.62 0.84
CA PHE A 232 4.50 19.31 1.24
C PHE A 232 4.83 19.20 2.72
N ALA A 233 5.32 20.25 3.36
CA ALA A 233 5.65 20.20 4.78
C ALA A 233 4.40 19.96 5.65
N LEU A 234 3.34 20.74 5.42
CA LEU A 234 2.07 20.60 6.16
C LEU A 234 1.36 19.29 5.80
N SER A 235 1.40 18.84 4.56
CA SER A 235 0.75 17.58 4.18
C SER A 235 1.44 16.35 4.75
N ASN A 236 2.78 16.34 4.81
CA ASN A 236 3.52 15.28 5.49
C ASN A 236 3.25 15.29 7.00
N ALA A 237 3.17 16.47 7.63
CA ALA A 237 2.77 16.59 9.02
C ALA A 237 1.34 16.06 9.25
N ALA A 238 0.38 16.41 8.39
CA ALA A 238 -0.98 15.91 8.45
C ALA A 238 -1.05 14.38 8.34
N ALA A 239 -0.34 13.79 7.37
CA ALA A 239 -0.26 12.35 7.18
C ALA A 239 0.37 11.65 8.40
N PHE A 240 1.47 12.20 8.94
CA PHE A 240 2.12 11.68 10.13
C PHE A 240 1.20 11.75 11.36
N THR A 241 0.53 12.89 11.58
CA THR A 241 -0.44 13.04 12.67
C THR A 241 -1.60 12.05 12.52
N ALA A 242 -2.16 11.90 11.32
CA ALA A 242 -3.22 10.93 11.07
C ALA A 242 -2.76 9.49 11.34
N LEU A 243 -1.52 9.14 10.96
CA LEU A 243 -0.95 7.82 11.22
C LEU A 243 -0.71 7.56 12.72
N LEU A 244 -0.20 8.55 13.46
CA LEU A 244 -0.06 8.47 14.91
C LEU A 244 -1.42 8.26 15.60
N LEU A 245 -2.43 9.03 15.18
CA LEU A 245 -3.79 8.89 15.70
C LEU A 245 -4.40 7.53 15.31
N PHE A 246 -4.10 7.01 14.12
CA PHE A 246 -4.52 5.68 13.70
C PHE A 246 -3.97 4.61 14.65
N PHE A 247 -2.66 4.64 14.93
CA PHE A 247 -2.05 3.66 15.83
C PHE A 247 -2.54 3.75 17.27
N THR A 248 -2.78 4.96 17.75
CA THR A 248 -3.23 5.19 19.15
C THR A 248 -4.72 4.93 19.36
N LEU A 249 -5.58 5.26 18.38
CA LEU A 249 -7.03 5.24 18.56
C LEU A 249 -7.73 4.05 17.89
N LEU A 250 -7.24 3.61 16.72
CA LEU A 250 -7.95 2.66 15.86
C LEU A 250 -7.26 1.30 15.79
N PHE A 251 -5.93 1.25 15.62
CA PHE A 251 -5.19 0.02 15.32
C PHE A 251 -5.42 -1.08 16.36
N HIS A 252 -5.27 -0.77 17.65
CA HIS A 252 -5.55 -1.72 18.72
C HIS A 252 -6.99 -2.25 18.67
N LYS A 253 -7.97 -1.35 18.49
CA LYS A 253 -9.39 -1.74 18.46
C LYS A 253 -9.71 -2.63 17.26
N ILE A 254 -9.16 -2.33 16.08
CA ILE A 254 -9.31 -3.16 14.87
C ILE A 254 -8.80 -4.59 15.11
N LEU A 255 -7.71 -4.76 15.85
CA LEU A 255 -7.12 -6.08 16.05
C LEU A 255 -7.80 -6.93 17.13
N VAL A 256 -8.53 -6.29 18.06
CA VAL A 256 -9.10 -6.95 19.25
C VAL A 256 -10.62 -7.08 19.20
N GLU A 257 -11.34 -6.14 18.56
CA GLU A 257 -12.71 -6.39 18.07
C GLU A 257 -12.65 -7.45 16.97
#